data_AF-A0A7V4QSZ1-F1
#
_entry.id   AF-A0A7V4QSZ1-F1
#
_cell.length_a   1.000
_cell.length_b   1.000
_cell.length_c   1.000
_cell.angle_alpha   90.00
_cell.angle_beta   90.00
_cell.angle_gamma   90.00
#
_symmetry.space_group_name_H-M   'P 1'
#
loop_
_entity.id
_entity.type
_entity.pdbx_description
1 polymer ?
#
loop_
_entity_poly.entity_id
_entity_poly.type
_entity_poly.pdbx_seq_one_letter_code
_entity_poly.pdbx_strand_id
1 'polypeptide(L)'
;MKNNIEKLFVDNKKIKTQKGQEKILCGVSIADPEALNNYVRGRFLNLHQIMEIAVFDFGVNVIRLPVHPYGIDDQPGWISNPESYLKNHLDKAINKSIELDIYVIIDLHLICDYTSDEINKLVTSFWTQVAPIYSDYPNVIYELFNEPLYPDDWNKWKEIAQPWIDLIRKYAPDTLLLVGGPRWCQNMSGAAKNPFSGKNIVYSAHCYPDHLRDFNKNWGDL
;
A
#
# COMPACT_ATOMS: atom_id res chain seq x y z
N MET A 1 10.55 -18.77 -17.03
CA MET A 1 11.20 -18.86 -15.72
C MET A 1 10.15 -19.33 -14.71
N LYS A 2 10.47 -20.27 -13.81
CA LYS A 2 9.51 -20.68 -12.78
C LYS A 2 9.44 -19.55 -11.77
N ASN A 3 8.26 -18.94 -11.65
CA ASN A 3 7.99 -17.89 -10.70
C ASN A 3 8.10 -18.47 -9.28
N ASN A 4 9.05 -17.99 -8.47
CA ASN A 4 9.36 -18.57 -7.16
C ASN A 4 8.76 -17.76 -6.00
N ILE A 5 8.16 -16.61 -6.31
CA ILE A 5 7.60 -15.72 -5.30
C ILE A 5 6.43 -16.38 -4.55
N GLU A 6 6.57 -16.43 -3.23
CA GLU A 6 5.62 -17.07 -2.32
C GLU A 6 4.68 -16.03 -1.72
N LYS A 7 3.42 -16.42 -1.47
CA LYS A 7 2.49 -15.59 -0.71
C LYS A 7 3.07 -15.33 0.68
N LEU A 8 2.96 -14.09 1.13
CA LEU A 8 3.39 -13.71 2.46
C LEU A 8 2.23 -13.79 3.45
N PHE A 9 2.53 -14.05 4.71
CA PHE A 9 1.57 -13.99 5.80
C PHE A 9 2.21 -13.42 7.07
N VAL A 10 1.37 -12.99 8.00
CA VAL A 10 1.82 -12.50 9.32
C VAL A 10 1.82 -13.67 10.30
N ASP A 11 2.96 -13.88 10.93
CA ASP A 11 3.13 -14.81 12.05
C ASP A 11 3.67 -14.05 13.26
N ASN A 12 2.79 -13.80 14.23
CA ASN A 12 3.07 -12.96 15.38
C ASN A 12 3.58 -11.57 14.95
N LYS A 13 4.81 -11.18 15.32
CA LYS A 13 5.41 -9.88 14.97
C LYS A 13 6.21 -9.92 13.65
N LYS A 14 6.10 -10.98 12.85
CA LYS A 14 6.95 -11.20 11.67
C LYS A 14 6.12 -11.40 10.41
N ILE A 15 6.68 -10.97 9.27
CA ILE A 15 6.22 -11.37 7.95
C ILE A 15 6.99 -12.62 7.54
N LYS A 16 6.28 -13.64 7.06
CA LYS A 16 6.88 -14.90 6.61
C LYS A 16 6.38 -15.32 5.23
N THR A 17 7.20 -16.08 4.51
CA THR A 17 6.78 -16.80 3.29
C THR A 17 5.96 -18.03 3.65
N GLN A 18 5.20 -18.59 2.71
CA GLN A 18 4.43 -19.83 2.90
C GLN A 18 5.25 -21.01 3.46
N LYS A 19 6.55 -21.07 3.18
CA LYS A 19 7.47 -22.08 3.76
C LYS A 19 7.93 -21.77 5.19
N GLY A 20 7.43 -20.70 5.80
CA GLY A 20 7.74 -20.30 7.19
C GLY A 20 9.04 -19.52 7.35
N GLN A 21 9.67 -19.09 6.25
CA GLN A 21 10.87 -18.27 6.30
C GLN A 21 10.51 -16.82 6.58
N GLU A 22 11.21 -16.19 7.52
CA GLU A 22 11.06 -14.75 7.78
C GLU A 22 11.47 -13.93 6.55
N LYS A 23 10.66 -12.93 6.21
CA LYS A 23 10.87 -12.04 5.07
C LYS A 23 10.93 -10.59 5.55
N ILE A 24 12.07 -9.96 5.30
CA ILE A 24 12.23 -8.51 5.43
C ILE A 24 12.06 -7.90 4.03
N LEU A 25 11.17 -6.93 3.91
CA LEU A 25 10.93 -6.20 2.67
C LEU A 25 11.72 -4.89 2.70
N CYS A 26 12.63 -4.72 1.75
CA CYS A 26 13.46 -3.54 1.58
C CYS A 26 13.31 -3.05 0.15
N GLY A 27 12.90 -1.79 -0.02
CA GLY A 27 12.68 -1.27 -1.35
C GLY A 27 12.39 0.22 -1.41
N VAL A 28 11.76 0.61 -2.52
CA VAL A 28 11.51 2.00 -2.87
C VAL A 28 10.04 2.24 -3.16
N SER A 29 9.55 3.43 -2.81
CA SER A 29 8.32 3.98 -3.40
C SER A 29 8.69 4.73 -4.65
N ILE A 30 8.09 4.37 -5.77
CA ILE A 30 8.23 5.11 -7.03
C ILE A 30 7.15 6.19 -7.13
N ALA A 31 7.18 7.02 -8.18
CA ALA A 31 6.08 7.92 -8.47
C ALA A 31 4.86 7.14 -9.01
N ASP A 32 3.73 7.83 -9.12
CA ASP A 32 2.47 7.26 -9.62
C ASP A 32 2.66 6.51 -10.97
N PRO A 33 2.15 5.27 -11.11
CA PRO A 33 2.25 4.49 -12.34
C PRO A 33 1.73 5.19 -13.61
N GLU A 34 0.71 6.04 -13.52
CA GLU A 34 0.21 6.83 -14.65
C GLU A 34 1.17 7.98 -15.00
N ALA A 35 1.64 8.71 -14.00
CA ALA A 35 2.62 9.77 -14.20
C ALA A 35 3.93 9.26 -14.83
N LEU A 36 4.40 8.08 -14.43
CA LEU A 36 5.62 7.48 -14.97
C LEU A 36 5.47 7.00 -16.42
N ASN A 37 4.30 6.51 -16.81
CA ASN A 37 4.07 6.07 -18.19
C ASN A 37 3.92 7.22 -19.19
N ASN A 38 3.66 8.43 -18.71
CA ASN A 38 3.45 9.63 -19.54
C ASN A 38 4.65 10.59 -19.58
N TYR A 39 5.83 10.17 -19.08
CA TYR A 39 7.12 10.90 -19.21
C TYR A 39 7.09 12.37 -18.73
N VAL A 40 6.25 12.65 -17.73
CA VAL A 40 6.06 14.00 -17.20
C VAL A 40 7.30 14.47 -16.43
N ARG A 41 7.49 15.80 -16.34
CA ARG A 41 8.67 16.46 -15.74
C ARG A 41 10.00 16.21 -16.46
N GLY A 42 9.98 15.99 -17.77
CA GLY A 42 11.20 15.75 -18.56
C GLY A 42 11.86 14.41 -18.21
N ARG A 43 11.09 13.45 -17.68
CA ARG A 43 11.57 12.09 -17.42
C ARG A 43 11.74 11.36 -18.75
N PHE A 44 12.83 10.60 -18.86
CA PHE A 44 13.11 9.77 -20.04
C PHE A 44 12.92 8.27 -19.78
N LEU A 45 12.61 7.90 -18.53
CA LEU A 45 12.41 6.53 -18.11
C LEU A 45 10.94 6.27 -17.85
N ASN A 46 10.42 5.17 -18.38
CA ASN A 46 9.09 4.68 -18.06
C ASN A 46 9.08 3.83 -16.79
N LEU A 47 7.87 3.45 -16.36
CA LEU A 47 7.62 2.62 -15.19
C LEU A 47 8.48 1.34 -15.17
N HIS A 48 8.54 0.59 -16.26
CA HIS A 48 9.28 -0.68 -16.30
C HIS A 48 10.78 -0.47 -16.16
N GLN A 49 11.35 0.53 -16.82
CA GLN A 49 12.76 0.87 -16.69
C GLN A 49 13.13 1.30 -15.26
N ILE A 50 12.25 2.06 -14.59
CA ILE A 50 12.46 2.45 -13.20
C ILE A 50 12.42 1.22 -12.28
N MET A 51 11.49 0.29 -12.52
CA MET A 51 11.43 -0.97 -11.76
C MET A 51 12.69 -1.83 -11.97
N GLU A 52 13.18 -1.92 -13.21
CA GLU A 52 14.42 -2.64 -13.53
C GLU A 52 15.63 -2.03 -12.84
N ILE A 53 15.78 -0.70 -12.85
CA ILE A 53 16.85 0.00 -12.12
C ILE A 53 16.76 -0.28 -10.62
N ALA A 54 15.56 -0.18 -10.03
CA ALA A 54 15.39 -0.45 -8.61
C ALA A 54 15.81 -1.89 -8.25
N VAL A 55 15.49 -2.88 -9.10
CA VAL A 55 15.85 -4.27 -8.84
C VAL A 55 17.32 -4.54 -9.10
N PHE A 56 17.84 -4.18 -10.28
CA PHE A 56 19.18 -4.56 -10.70
C PHE A 56 20.28 -3.70 -10.11
N ASP A 57 20.03 -2.41 -9.87
CA ASP A 57 21.05 -1.47 -9.39
C ASP A 57 20.98 -1.27 -7.87
N PHE A 58 19.77 -1.31 -7.28
CA PHE A 58 19.55 -1.10 -5.84
C PHE A 58 19.27 -2.40 -5.07
N GLY A 59 19.02 -3.52 -5.75
CA GLY A 59 18.79 -4.82 -5.11
C GLY A 59 17.50 -4.88 -4.28
N VAL A 60 16.47 -4.10 -4.64
CA VAL A 60 15.20 -4.09 -3.89
C VAL A 60 14.43 -5.39 -4.04
N ASN A 61 13.66 -5.77 -3.02
CA ASN A 61 12.77 -6.93 -3.09
C ASN A 61 11.27 -6.58 -3.00
N VAL A 62 10.96 -5.29 -2.92
CA VAL A 62 9.60 -4.74 -2.98
C VAL A 62 9.61 -3.38 -3.68
N ILE A 63 8.55 -3.07 -4.43
CA ILE A 63 8.30 -1.72 -4.95
C ILE A 63 6.91 -1.27 -4.51
N ARG A 64 6.81 -0.04 -4.00
CA ARG A 64 5.52 0.58 -3.65
C ARG A 64 4.99 1.42 -4.81
N LEU A 65 3.73 1.20 -5.16
CA LEU A 65 2.99 1.82 -6.25
C LEU A 65 1.94 2.77 -5.64
N PRO A 66 2.26 4.06 -5.48
CA PRO A 66 1.29 5.03 -4.97
C PRO A 66 0.26 5.35 -6.06
N VAL A 67 -0.98 4.92 -5.86
CA VAL A 67 -2.11 5.18 -6.77
C VAL A 67 -2.82 6.44 -6.31
N HIS A 68 -2.65 7.54 -7.03
CA HIS A 68 -3.27 8.82 -6.69
C HIS A 68 -4.72 8.88 -7.19
N PRO A 69 -5.71 9.11 -6.29
CA PRO A 69 -7.10 9.23 -6.71
C PRO A 69 -7.38 10.40 -7.65
N TYR A 70 -6.78 11.54 -7.34
CA TYR A 70 -7.02 12.82 -8.02
C TYR A 70 -5.93 13.20 -9.03
N GLY A 71 -4.98 12.29 -9.29
CA GLY A 71 -3.89 12.51 -10.24
C GLY A 71 -2.74 13.37 -9.70
N ILE A 72 -1.63 13.33 -10.42
CA ILE A 72 -0.41 14.10 -10.17
C ILE A 72 0.27 14.37 -11.51
N ASP A 73 1.04 15.45 -11.63
CA ASP A 73 1.83 15.76 -12.83
C ASP A 73 0.98 15.82 -14.11
N ASP A 74 -0.14 16.54 -14.06
CA ASP A 74 -1.11 16.71 -15.15
C ASP A 74 -1.73 15.39 -15.65
N GLN A 75 -1.62 14.30 -14.87
CA GLN A 75 -2.32 13.05 -15.11
C GLN A 75 -3.69 13.04 -14.42
N PRO A 76 -4.69 12.36 -15.00
CA PRO A 76 -6.06 12.43 -14.51
C PRO A 76 -6.30 11.60 -13.24
N GLY A 77 -5.46 10.62 -12.93
CA GLY A 77 -5.54 9.80 -11.72
C GLY A 77 -6.62 8.73 -11.77
N TRP A 78 -6.68 7.93 -10.71
CA TRP A 78 -7.55 6.77 -10.64
C TRP A 78 -9.04 7.08 -10.88
N ILE A 79 -9.58 8.15 -10.26
CA ILE A 79 -11.01 8.45 -10.30
C ILE A 79 -11.49 8.75 -11.72
N SER A 80 -10.62 9.27 -12.59
CA SER A 80 -11.01 9.67 -13.94
C SER A 80 -11.37 8.47 -14.81
N ASN A 81 -10.63 7.37 -14.73
CA ASN A 81 -10.91 6.15 -15.50
C ASN A 81 -10.25 4.91 -14.84
N PRO A 82 -10.90 4.32 -13.81
CA PRO A 82 -10.39 3.16 -13.10
C PRO A 82 -10.02 1.96 -14.00
N GLU A 83 -10.84 1.66 -15.01
CA GLU A 83 -10.60 0.55 -15.93
C GLU A 83 -9.32 0.76 -16.75
N SER A 84 -9.14 1.98 -17.28
CA SER A 84 -7.91 2.35 -17.98
C SER A 84 -6.71 2.32 -17.04
N TYR A 85 -6.85 2.84 -15.82
CA TYR A 85 -5.76 2.88 -14.84
C TYR A 85 -5.27 1.46 -14.50
N LEU A 86 -6.19 0.55 -14.20
CA LEU A 86 -5.90 -0.87 -13.97
C LEU A 86 -5.15 -1.48 -15.14
N LYS A 87 -5.76 -1.46 -16.33
CA LYS A 87 -5.26 -2.16 -17.51
C LYS A 87 -3.92 -1.60 -18.02
N ASN A 88 -3.78 -0.28 -18.03
CA ASN A 88 -2.67 0.38 -18.70
C ASN A 88 -1.48 0.67 -17.78
N HIS A 89 -1.68 0.63 -16.46
CA HIS A 89 -0.65 1.01 -15.48
C HIS A 89 -0.46 -0.05 -14.41
N LEU A 90 -1.51 -0.37 -13.64
CA LEU A 90 -1.38 -1.27 -12.49
C LEU A 90 -1.06 -2.71 -12.91
N ASP A 91 -1.80 -3.27 -13.88
CA ASP A 91 -1.56 -4.61 -14.43
C ASP A 91 -0.15 -4.74 -15.00
N LYS A 92 0.32 -3.70 -15.69
CA LYS A 92 1.68 -3.70 -16.26
C LYS A 92 2.74 -3.67 -15.18
N ALA A 93 2.54 -2.94 -14.09
CA ALA A 93 3.44 -2.92 -12.95
C ALA A 93 3.49 -4.29 -12.25
N ILE A 94 2.32 -4.87 -12.00
CA ILE A 94 2.20 -6.15 -11.27
C ILE A 94 2.79 -7.29 -12.10
N ASN A 95 2.49 -7.37 -13.39
CA ASN A 95 3.12 -8.37 -14.27
C ASN A 95 4.64 -8.20 -14.35
N LYS A 96 5.13 -6.96 -14.41
CA LYS A 96 6.58 -6.71 -14.40
C LYS A 96 7.23 -7.12 -13.09
N SER A 97 6.56 -6.92 -11.95
CA SER A 97 7.08 -7.35 -10.65
C SER A 97 7.17 -8.88 -10.51
N ILE A 98 6.26 -9.62 -11.16
CA ILE A 98 6.34 -11.07 -11.28
C ILE A 98 7.57 -11.47 -12.10
N GLU A 99 7.78 -10.84 -13.25
CA GLU A 99 8.97 -11.11 -14.10
C GLU A 99 10.29 -10.84 -13.36
N LEU A 100 10.30 -9.82 -12.51
CA LEU A 100 11.45 -9.42 -11.70
C LEU A 100 11.59 -10.21 -10.38
N ASP A 101 10.65 -11.11 -10.07
CA ASP A 101 10.61 -11.92 -8.83
C ASP A 101 10.62 -11.06 -7.53
N ILE A 102 9.88 -9.94 -7.54
CA ILE A 102 9.76 -9.01 -6.40
C ILE A 102 8.30 -8.79 -5.96
N TYR A 103 8.12 -8.34 -4.72
CA TYR A 103 6.82 -7.94 -4.18
C TYR A 103 6.42 -6.54 -4.66
N VAL A 104 5.13 -6.26 -4.65
CA VAL A 104 4.58 -4.91 -4.88
C VAL A 104 3.56 -4.53 -3.84
N ILE A 105 3.61 -3.29 -3.38
CA ILE A 105 2.60 -2.68 -2.52
C ILE A 105 1.71 -1.81 -3.40
N ILE A 106 0.43 -2.12 -3.48
CA ILE A 106 -0.58 -1.24 -4.07
C ILE A 106 -1.09 -0.33 -2.96
N ASP A 107 -0.76 0.94 -3.07
CA ASP A 107 -1.08 1.95 -2.08
C ASP A 107 -2.17 2.90 -2.59
N LEU A 108 -3.29 2.96 -1.87
CA LEU A 108 -4.29 4.00 -2.11
C LEU A 108 -3.76 5.32 -1.53
N HIS A 109 -3.17 6.14 -2.40
CA HIS A 109 -2.34 7.29 -2.02
C HIS A 109 -3.15 8.52 -1.62
N LEU A 110 -3.97 8.39 -0.58
CA LEU A 110 -4.72 9.46 0.05
C LEU A 110 -3.93 10.14 1.17
N ILE A 111 -4.00 11.47 1.20
CA ILE A 111 -3.48 12.33 2.27
C ILE A 111 -4.61 13.29 2.66
N CYS A 112 -5.54 12.84 3.49
CA CYS A 112 -6.70 13.64 3.86
C CYS A 112 -7.36 13.17 5.17
N ASP A 113 -8.32 13.96 5.65
CA ASP A 113 -9.22 13.55 6.73
C ASP A 113 -10.06 12.36 6.26
N TYR A 114 -10.29 11.41 7.17
CA TYR A 114 -10.86 10.11 6.82
C TYR A 114 -12.35 9.97 7.11
N THR A 115 -13.01 11.00 7.64
CA THR A 115 -14.37 10.90 8.17
C THR A 115 -15.47 11.30 7.20
N SER A 116 -15.15 11.79 6.00
CA SER A 116 -16.17 12.25 5.06
C SER A 116 -16.81 11.09 4.28
N ASP A 117 -18.09 11.25 3.94
CA ASP A 117 -18.81 10.30 3.10
C ASP A 117 -18.18 10.13 1.71
N GLU A 118 -17.57 11.19 1.19
CA GLU A 118 -16.85 11.16 -0.09
C GLU A 118 -15.64 10.22 -0.02
N ILE A 119 -14.82 10.36 1.03
CA ILE A 119 -13.67 9.49 1.24
C ILE A 119 -14.10 8.05 1.49
N ASN A 120 -15.16 7.84 2.28
CA ASN A 120 -15.71 6.50 2.47
C ASN A 120 -16.14 5.85 1.14
N LYS A 121 -16.85 6.58 0.27
CA LYS A 121 -17.24 6.11 -1.07
C LYS A 121 -16.03 5.82 -1.95
N LEU A 122 -15.02 6.69 -1.91
CA LEU A 122 -13.80 6.53 -2.70
C LEU A 122 -13.02 5.28 -2.29
N VAL A 123 -12.71 5.12 -1.00
CA VAL A 123 -11.97 3.97 -0.47
C VAL A 123 -12.74 2.67 -0.74
N THR A 124 -14.05 2.67 -0.50
CA THR A 124 -14.93 1.52 -0.80
C THR A 124 -14.92 1.17 -2.28
N SER A 125 -15.05 2.17 -3.16
CA SER A 125 -15.07 1.98 -4.62
C SER A 125 -13.73 1.44 -5.15
N PHE A 126 -12.62 1.99 -4.65
CA PHE A 126 -11.28 1.53 -5.01
C PHE A 126 -11.07 0.06 -4.63
N TRP A 127 -11.28 -0.29 -3.35
CA TRP A 127 -11.01 -1.64 -2.87
C TRP A 127 -12.01 -2.68 -3.39
N THR A 128 -13.24 -2.29 -3.72
CA THR A 128 -14.19 -3.18 -4.41
C THR A 128 -13.70 -3.59 -5.79
N GLN A 129 -12.97 -2.71 -6.48
CA GLN A 129 -12.41 -2.99 -7.80
C GLN A 129 -11.06 -3.69 -7.72
N VAL A 130 -10.14 -3.19 -6.89
CA VAL A 130 -8.75 -3.67 -6.85
C VAL A 130 -8.60 -5.00 -6.09
N ALA A 131 -9.22 -5.13 -4.92
CA ALA A 131 -9.01 -6.29 -4.05
C ALA A 131 -9.29 -7.65 -4.71
N PRO A 132 -10.41 -7.85 -5.46
CA PRO A 132 -10.68 -9.14 -6.09
C PRO A 132 -9.81 -9.44 -7.30
N ILE A 133 -9.23 -8.43 -7.96
CA ILE A 133 -8.40 -8.65 -9.15
C ILE A 133 -7.06 -9.29 -8.77
N TYR A 134 -6.46 -8.84 -7.67
CA TYR A 134 -5.10 -9.26 -7.28
C TYR A 134 -5.04 -10.16 -6.05
N SER A 135 -6.18 -10.67 -5.55
CA SER A 135 -6.26 -11.51 -4.34
C SER A 135 -5.39 -12.77 -4.37
N ASP A 136 -5.22 -13.34 -5.57
CA ASP A 136 -4.49 -14.59 -5.81
C ASP A 136 -3.03 -14.36 -6.22
N TYR A 137 -2.61 -13.11 -6.36
CA TYR A 137 -1.25 -12.77 -6.75
C TYR A 137 -0.32 -12.89 -5.52
N PRO A 138 0.63 -13.84 -5.51
CA PRO A 138 1.44 -14.12 -4.32
C PRO A 138 2.37 -12.95 -3.95
N ASN A 139 2.69 -12.09 -4.91
CA ASN A 139 3.61 -10.98 -4.76
C ASN A 139 2.93 -9.63 -4.43
N VAL A 140 1.59 -9.60 -4.35
CA VAL A 140 0.84 -8.36 -4.11
C VAL A 140 0.55 -8.17 -2.62
N ILE A 141 0.81 -6.95 -2.16
CA ILE A 141 0.52 -6.42 -0.83
C ILE A 141 -0.40 -5.21 -1.03
N TYR A 142 -1.38 -5.05 -0.15
CA TYR A 142 -2.28 -3.89 -0.16
C TYR A 142 -1.90 -2.93 0.94
N GLU A 143 -1.97 -1.63 0.69
CA GLU A 143 -1.88 -0.57 1.71
C GLU A 143 -3.16 0.25 1.68
N LEU A 144 -3.97 0.09 2.73
CA LEU A 144 -5.38 0.49 2.78
C LEU A 144 -5.60 1.97 2.40
N PHE A 145 -4.75 2.82 2.94
CA PHE A 145 -4.83 4.27 2.92
C PHE A 145 -3.45 4.82 3.30
N ASN A 146 -2.84 5.62 2.44
CA ASN A 146 -1.48 6.13 2.63
C ASN A 146 -1.28 6.93 3.94
N GLU A 147 -2.01 8.04 4.15
CA GLU A 147 -1.80 8.93 5.30
C GLU A 147 -3.13 9.53 5.81
N PRO A 148 -3.83 8.86 6.73
CA PRO A 148 -5.01 9.43 7.40
C PRO A 148 -4.60 10.64 8.25
N LEU A 149 -5.32 11.76 8.12
CA LEU A 149 -5.00 13.01 8.82
C LEU A 149 -5.75 13.14 10.13
N TYR A 150 -6.95 13.74 10.10
CA TYR A 150 -7.77 14.02 11.28
C TYR A 150 -9.12 13.29 11.24
N PRO A 151 -9.74 13.08 12.42
CA PRO A 151 -9.24 13.37 13.77
C PRO A 151 -8.01 12.52 14.16
N ASP A 152 -7.15 13.04 15.03
CA ASP A 152 -6.01 12.27 15.56
C ASP A 152 -6.45 11.35 16.71
N ASP A 153 -7.31 10.37 16.37
CA ASP A 153 -7.93 9.46 17.32
C ASP A 153 -7.92 8.02 16.76
N TRP A 154 -7.14 7.16 17.41
CA TRP A 154 -7.01 5.75 17.03
C TRP A 154 -8.35 4.99 17.05
N ASN A 155 -9.20 5.23 18.04
CA ASN A 155 -10.47 4.51 18.15
C ASN A 155 -11.42 4.95 17.04
N LYS A 156 -11.45 6.26 16.74
CA LYS A 156 -12.26 6.76 15.62
C LYS A 156 -11.72 6.27 14.28
N TRP A 157 -10.40 6.24 14.10
CA TRP A 157 -9.77 5.65 12.91
C TRP A 157 -10.17 4.18 12.77
N LYS A 158 -10.07 3.39 13.85
CA LYS A 158 -10.47 1.99 13.85
C LYS A 158 -11.93 1.80 13.47
N GLU A 159 -12.83 2.59 14.05
CA GLU A 159 -14.28 2.56 13.74
C GLU A 159 -14.54 2.74 12.24
N ILE A 160 -13.84 3.69 11.59
CA ILE A 160 -14.05 4.04 10.18
C ILE A 160 -13.33 3.07 9.24
N ALA A 161 -12.11 2.66 9.56
CA ALA A 161 -11.29 1.83 8.67
C ALA A 161 -11.61 0.33 8.77
N GLN A 162 -12.15 -0.16 9.90
CA GLN A 162 -12.48 -1.59 10.06
C GLN A 162 -13.46 -2.10 8.98
N PRO A 163 -14.56 -1.40 8.62
CA PRO A 163 -15.40 -1.80 7.50
C PRO A 163 -14.65 -1.93 6.16
N TRP A 164 -13.66 -1.09 5.88
CA TRP A 164 -12.84 -1.21 4.67
C TRP A 164 -11.90 -2.42 4.72
N ILE A 165 -11.34 -2.72 5.88
CA ILE A 165 -10.56 -3.94 6.11
C ILE A 165 -11.44 -5.18 5.89
N ASP A 166 -12.66 -5.19 6.43
CA ASP A 166 -13.60 -6.30 6.28
C ASP A 166 -14.01 -6.49 4.81
N LEU A 167 -14.20 -5.39 4.08
CA LEU A 167 -14.43 -5.41 2.63
C LEU A 167 -13.26 -6.06 1.88
N ILE A 168 -12.03 -5.65 2.16
CA ILE A 168 -10.83 -6.25 1.55
C ILE A 168 -10.75 -7.72 1.91
N ARG A 169 -11.00 -8.10 3.17
CA ARG A 169 -10.93 -9.51 3.62
C ARG A 169 -12.00 -10.39 2.99
N LYS A 170 -13.15 -9.82 2.59
CA LYS A 170 -14.17 -10.53 1.79
C LYS A 170 -13.65 -10.93 0.41
N TYR A 171 -12.87 -10.07 -0.26
CA TYR A 171 -12.36 -10.32 -1.61
C TYR A 171 -10.96 -10.96 -1.63
N ALA A 172 -10.14 -10.63 -0.64
CA ALA A 172 -8.72 -10.98 -0.55
C ALA A 172 -8.40 -11.42 0.89
N PRO A 173 -8.87 -12.61 1.30
CA PRO A 173 -8.82 -13.06 2.70
C PRO A 173 -7.40 -13.21 3.25
N ASP A 174 -6.45 -13.57 2.39
CA ASP A 174 -5.07 -13.90 2.78
C ASP A 174 -4.03 -12.88 2.34
N THR A 175 -4.40 -11.85 1.56
CA THR A 175 -3.43 -10.85 1.09
C THR A 175 -2.93 -9.99 2.24
N LEU A 176 -1.62 -9.75 2.30
CA LEU A 176 -1.03 -8.88 3.31
C LEU A 176 -1.59 -7.47 3.17
N LEU A 177 -2.07 -6.90 4.28
CA LEU A 177 -2.69 -5.58 4.32
C LEU A 177 -1.94 -4.69 5.29
N LEU A 178 -1.37 -3.62 4.76
CA LEU A 178 -0.75 -2.54 5.51
C LEU A 178 -1.83 -1.53 5.91
N VAL A 179 -1.85 -1.15 7.18
CA VAL A 179 -2.79 -0.16 7.72
C VAL A 179 -2.02 0.82 8.60
N GLY A 180 -2.04 2.09 8.22
CA GLY A 180 -1.46 3.17 9.00
C GLY A 180 -2.35 3.63 10.15
N GLY A 181 -1.95 4.73 10.78
CA GLY A 181 -2.70 5.43 11.82
C GLY A 181 -2.96 6.89 11.44
N PRO A 182 -3.76 7.62 12.23
CA PRO A 182 -3.98 9.04 11.99
C PRO A 182 -2.69 9.85 12.15
N ARG A 183 -2.77 11.16 11.85
CA ARG A 183 -1.63 12.08 11.84
C ARG A 183 -0.53 11.61 10.87
N TRP A 184 -0.85 11.45 9.59
CA TRP A 184 0.12 11.06 8.54
C TRP A 184 0.84 9.74 8.85
N CYS A 185 0.11 8.73 9.35
CA CYS A 185 0.72 7.48 9.81
C CYS A 185 1.75 7.68 10.92
N GLN A 186 1.57 8.67 11.79
CA GLN A 186 2.45 8.94 12.93
C GLN A 186 1.84 8.60 14.28
N ASN A 187 0.52 8.40 14.38
CA ASN A 187 -0.10 7.96 15.61
C ASN A 187 -0.50 6.48 15.56
N MET A 188 0.37 5.62 16.09
CA MET A 188 0.15 4.18 16.24
C MET A 188 -0.05 3.76 17.70
N SER A 189 -0.10 4.73 18.62
CA SER A 189 -0.11 4.51 20.07
C SER A 189 -1.27 3.61 20.56
N GLY A 190 -2.38 3.57 19.82
CA GLY A 190 -3.54 2.72 20.13
C GLY A 190 -3.48 1.31 19.53
N ALA A 191 -2.58 1.03 18.59
CA ALA A 191 -2.58 -0.21 17.81
C ALA A 191 -2.40 -1.47 18.66
N ALA A 192 -1.48 -1.44 19.64
CA ALA A 192 -1.25 -2.57 20.54
C ALA A 192 -2.43 -2.82 21.49
N LYS A 193 -3.13 -1.76 21.92
CA LYS A 193 -4.22 -1.85 22.90
C LYS A 193 -5.57 -2.16 22.25
N ASN A 194 -5.81 -1.65 21.06
CA ASN A 194 -7.05 -1.82 20.32
C ASN A 194 -6.76 -2.09 18.83
N PRO A 195 -6.14 -3.23 18.49
CA PRO A 195 -5.75 -3.54 17.11
C PRO A 195 -6.96 -3.75 16.21
N PHE A 196 -6.81 -3.55 14.90
CA PHE A 196 -7.80 -3.98 13.91
C PHE A 196 -8.06 -5.49 14.00
N SER A 197 -9.30 -5.88 13.74
CA SER A 197 -9.71 -7.28 13.59
C SER A 197 -9.41 -7.75 12.18
N GLY A 198 -8.86 -8.97 12.05
CA GLY A 198 -8.55 -9.58 10.76
C GLY A 198 -7.23 -10.34 10.76
N LYS A 199 -6.96 -11.07 9.69
CA LYS A 199 -5.69 -11.80 9.48
C LYS A 199 -4.74 -10.96 8.62
N ASN A 200 -3.45 -11.28 8.67
CA ASN A 200 -2.42 -10.71 7.80
C ASN A 200 -2.41 -9.17 7.75
N ILE A 201 -2.64 -8.53 8.89
CA ILE A 201 -2.56 -7.07 9.04
C ILE A 201 -1.16 -6.71 9.54
N VAL A 202 -0.54 -5.75 8.89
CA VAL A 202 0.72 -5.11 9.32
C VAL A 202 0.45 -3.62 9.46
N TYR A 203 1.03 -3.02 10.50
CA TYR A 203 0.88 -1.60 10.75
C TYR A 203 1.97 -0.79 10.04
N SER A 204 1.60 0.25 9.30
CA SER A 204 2.55 1.15 8.63
C SER A 204 2.83 2.41 9.46
N ALA A 205 4.05 2.93 9.32
CA ALA A 205 4.57 4.07 10.05
C ALA A 205 5.43 4.93 9.11
N HIS A 206 5.14 6.23 9.00
CA HIS A 206 5.90 7.16 8.16
C HIS A 206 6.85 8.03 9.00
N CYS A 207 8.08 7.53 9.16
CA CYS A 207 9.11 8.13 10.01
C CYS A 207 10.10 8.98 9.18
N TYR A 208 9.80 10.25 8.95
CA TYR A 208 10.77 11.20 8.42
C TYR A 208 11.71 11.71 9.54
N PRO A 209 12.94 12.15 9.22
CA PRO A 209 13.95 12.50 10.22
C PRO A 209 13.47 13.44 11.34
N ASP A 210 12.62 14.41 11.04
CA ASP A 210 12.10 15.37 12.02
C ASP A 210 10.98 14.81 12.93
N HIS A 211 10.37 13.67 12.58
CA HIS A 211 9.25 13.08 13.32
C HIS A 211 9.68 12.22 14.52
N LEU A 212 10.98 11.95 14.67
CA LEU A 212 11.52 11.04 15.68
C LEU A 212 11.62 11.64 17.09
N ARG A 213 11.35 12.96 17.25
CA ARG A 213 11.57 13.67 18.53
C ARG A 213 10.63 13.23 19.66
N ASP A 214 9.43 12.75 19.33
CA ASP A 214 8.40 12.30 20.29
C ASP A 214 8.02 10.81 20.10
N PHE A 215 9.02 9.95 19.89
CA PHE A 215 8.80 8.55 19.44
C PHE A 215 7.77 7.79 20.29
N ASN A 216 7.94 7.72 21.62
CA ASN A 216 7.04 6.92 22.47
C ASN A 216 5.60 7.44 22.47
N LYS A 217 5.41 8.76 22.32
CA LYS A 217 4.08 9.38 22.26
C LYS A 217 3.36 9.02 20.95
N ASN A 218 4.09 9.04 19.85
CA ASN A 218 3.57 8.84 18.51
C ASN A 218 3.37 7.35 18.20
N TRP A 219 4.30 6.51 18.64
CA TRP A 219 4.36 5.10 18.22
C TRP A 219 3.96 4.11 19.32
N GLY A 220 3.89 4.55 20.59
CA GLY A 220 3.57 3.69 21.73
C GLY A 220 4.70 2.73 22.11
N ASP A 221 4.35 1.71 22.92
CA ASP A 221 5.27 0.63 23.30
C ASP A 221 5.33 -0.43 22.17
N LEU A 222 6.13 -0.17 21.13
CA LEU A 222 6.37 -1.12 20.03
C LEU A 222 7.27 -2.30 20.43
#